data_AF-A0A1Z9JC36-F1
#
_entry.id   AF-A0A1Z9JC36-F1
#
_cell.length_a   1.000
_cell.length_b   1.000
_cell.length_c   1.000
_cell.angle_alpha   90.00
_cell.angle_beta   90.00
_cell.angle_gamma   90.00
#
_symmetry.space_group_name_H-M   'P 1'
#
loop_
_entity.id
_entity.type
_entity.pdbx_description
1 polymer ?
#
loop_
_entity_poly.entity_id
_entity_poly.type
_entity_poly.pdbx_seq_one_letter_code
_entity_poly.pdbx_strand_id
1 'polypeptide(L)'
;MHFKDSQGTQDTSYWVFHGCDGAGIMPDCRGDVKYVERIYEPSPDQSTVHCQGDITLDQVPARRNDPGSARRQCNFKHPGTGTIYSNYEAGNWSWGESRVPDWMVASAASGGWGQGVGQIVAGVPNPFGQQAIVMVTYPWVCTGVGSGDNQSGLFSNPLTPGAKCYWDNEPLTDGRGGLGYPPKIQLYWMRLDKDGNKDRLTVQGYYLSSAGGPQMVPMNGGSAWTLYPCERGECPW
;
A
#
# COMPACT_ATOMS: atom_id res chain seq x y z
N MET A 1 14.44 -4.88 -0.29
CA MET A 1 15.20 -4.35 -1.44
C MET A 1 15.35 -2.84 -1.22
N HIS A 2 16.45 -2.17 -1.54
CA HIS A 2 16.52 -0.69 -1.58
C HIS A 2 16.58 -0.24 -3.06
N PHE A 3 16.29 1.01 -3.43
CA PHE A 3 16.04 1.36 -4.84
C PHE A 3 16.78 2.61 -5.32
N LYS A 4 17.02 2.68 -6.64
CA LYS A 4 17.34 3.92 -7.35
C LYS A 4 16.33 4.09 -8.48
N ASP A 5 15.75 5.27 -8.62
CA ASP A 5 14.95 5.62 -9.79
C ASP A 5 15.84 5.76 -11.04
N SER A 6 15.22 5.95 -12.21
CA SER A 6 15.92 6.12 -13.49
C SER A 6 16.74 7.41 -13.60
N GLN A 7 16.66 8.30 -12.61
CA GLN A 7 17.45 9.53 -12.50
C GLN A 7 18.57 9.40 -11.46
N GLY A 8 18.71 8.23 -10.82
CA GLY A 8 19.70 7.99 -9.76
C GLY A 8 19.27 8.46 -8.37
N THR A 9 18.04 8.98 -8.21
CA THR A 9 17.45 9.30 -6.91
C THR A 9 17.12 7.99 -6.20
N GLN A 10 17.59 7.84 -4.97
CA GLN A 10 17.37 6.62 -4.21
C GLN A 10 15.90 6.54 -3.77
N ASP A 11 15.11 5.59 -4.29
CA ASP A 11 13.89 5.19 -3.59
C ASP A 11 14.34 4.37 -2.37
N THR A 12 14.26 5.00 -1.20
CA THR A 12 14.78 4.49 0.07
C THR A 12 13.88 3.43 0.68
N SER A 13 12.71 3.18 0.09
CA SER A 13 11.78 2.18 0.61
C SER A 13 12.29 0.76 0.41
N TYR A 14 11.59 -0.20 1.01
CA TYR A 14 11.78 -1.63 0.86
C TYR A 14 10.49 -2.29 0.44
N TRP A 15 10.59 -3.12 -0.59
CA TRP A 15 9.52 -4.02 -1.01
C TRP A 15 9.75 -5.40 -0.39
N VAL A 16 8.68 -5.96 0.16
CA VAL A 16 8.63 -7.34 0.67
C VAL A 16 7.49 -8.05 -0.04
N PHE A 17 7.80 -9.18 -0.68
CA PHE A 17 6.83 -10.01 -1.38
C PHE A 17 6.57 -11.28 -0.61
N HIS A 18 5.30 -11.54 -0.37
CA HIS A 18 4.82 -12.63 0.45
C HIS A 18 3.99 -13.58 -0.40
N GLY A 19 4.35 -14.86 -0.39
CA GLY A 19 3.57 -15.93 -1.05
C GLY A 19 2.29 -16.30 -0.27
N CYS A 20 2.29 -15.98 1.02
CA CYS A 20 1.16 -15.81 1.92
C CYS A 20 1.56 -14.72 2.92
N ASP A 21 0.64 -13.97 3.51
CA ASP A 21 0.94 -13.01 4.58
C ASP A 21 1.67 -13.68 5.77
N GLY A 22 3.00 -13.73 5.69
CA GLY A 22 3.90 -14.24 6.71
C GLY A 22 4.40 -13.15 7.64
N ALA A 23 4.03 -11.89 7.40
CA ALA A 23 4.27 -10.78 8.32
C ALA A 23 3.35 -10.87 9.55
N GLY A 24 2.35 -11.76 9.49
CA GLY A 24 1.34 -11.89 10.52
C GLY A 24 0.55 -10.60 10.59
N ILE A 25 0.02 -10.12 9.46
CA ILE A 25 -0.94 -9.01 9.38
C ILE A 25 -2.37 -9.51 9.01
N MET A 26 -2.49 -10.71 8.43
CA MET A 26 -3.72 -11.48 8.21
C MET A 26 -3.59 -12.94 8.72
N PRO A 27 -4.58 -13.48 9.45
CA PRO A 27 -4.51 -14.82 10.02
C PRO A 27 -4.90 -15.96 9.05
N ASP A 28 -5.38 -15.69 7.83
CA ASP A 28 -5.86 -16.72 6.91
C ASP A 28 -4.91 -17.01 5.75
N CYS A 29 -3.85 -17.78 6.01
CA CYS A 29 -3.12 -18.50 4.95
C CYS A 29 -3.94 -19.63 4.30
N ARG A 30 -5.26 -19.45 4.12
CA ARG A 30 -6.18 -20.41 3.50
C ARG A 30 -6.45 -20.10 2.02
N GLY A 31 -5.56 -19.39 1.32
CA GLY A 31 -5.69 -19.13 -0.12
C GLY A 31 -4.42 -18.61 -0.80
N ASP A 32 -4.45 -18.59 -2.14
CA ASP A 32 -3.41 -18.11 -3.06
C ASP A 32 -3.24 -16.57 -3.06
N VAL A 33 -3.73 -15.87 -2.02
CA VAL A 33 -3.65 -14.41 -1.94
C VAL A 33 -2.24 -14.00 -1.57
N LYS A 34 -1.62 -13.35 -2.54
CA LYS A 34 -0.23 -12.90 -2.54
C LYS A 34 -0.17 -11.48 -2.02
N TYR A 35 0.69 -11.25 -1.03
CA TYR A 35 0.74 -10.00 -0.28
C TYR A 35 2.03 -9.23 -0.55
N VAL A 36 1.95 -7.90 -0.54
CA VAL A 36 3.11 -7.02 -0.75
C VAL A 36 3.11 -5.90 0.26
N GLU A 37 4.30 -5.59 0.76
CA GLU A 37 4.58 -4.44 1.62
C GLU A 37 5.57 -3.51 0.93
N ARG A 38 5.34 -2.21 1.05
CA ARG A 38 6.31 -1.16 0.78
C ARG A 38 6.57 -0.40 2.07
N ILE A 39 7.76 -0.58 2.61
CA ILE A 39 8.21 -0.04 3.90
C ILE A 39 9.16 1.11 3.61
N TYR A 40 8.89 2.32 4.05
CA TYR A 40 9.75 3.47 3.74
C TYR A 40 10.97 3.53 4.66
N GLU A 41 11.74 4.62 4.63
CA GLU A 41 12.84 4.83 5.56
C GLU A 41 12.39 4.83 7.03
N PRO A 42 13.27 4.48 7.98
CA PRO A 42 12.98 4.64 9.39
C PRO A 42 12.59 6.08 9.72
N SER A 43 11.53 6.24 10.51
CA SER A 43 11.14 7.53 11.08
C SER A 43 12.29 8.11 11.92
N PRO A 44 12.53 9.43 11.91
CA PRO A 44 13.50 10.05 12.82
C PRO A 44 13.09 9.86 14.29
N ASP A 45 11.79 9.73 14.56
CA ASP A 45 11.26 9.37 15.87
C ASP A 45 10.90 7.87 15.91
N GLN A 46 11.66 7.12 16.71
CA GLN A 46 11.44 5.68 16.95
C GLN A 46 10.66 5.39 18.24
N SER A 47 10.30 6.42 19.01
CA SER A 47 9.55 6.28 20.26
C SER A 47 8.05 6.40 20.04
N THR A 48 7.62 7.15 19.03
CA THR A 48 6.23 7.55 18.85
C THR A 48 5.78 7.36 17.41
N VAL A 49 4.57 6.82 17.24
CA VAL A 49 3.89 6.76 15.95
C VAL A 49 3.14 8.07 15.74
N HIS A 50 3.58 8.86 14.76
CA HIS A 50 2.91 10.10 14.36
C HIS A 50 1.89 9.85 13.26
N CYS A 51 0.85 10.65 13.26
CA CYS A 51 -0.28 10.59 12.34
C CYS A 51 -0.55 11.96 11.73
N GLN A 52 -1.17 11.96 10.55
CA GLN A 52 -1.56 13.17 9.84
C GLN A 52 -2.41 14.09 10.72
N GLY A 53 -2.07 15.39 10.69
CA GLY A 53 -2.68 16.43 11.51
C GLY A 53 -1.88 16.77 12.78
N ASP A 54 -0.59 16.41 12.80
CA ASP A 54 0.35 16.64 13.89
C ASP A 54 -0.14 16.07 15.22
N ILE A 55 -0.57 14.80 15.17
CA ILE A 55 -1.04 14.05 16.33
C ILE A 55 -0.30 12.72 16.44
N THR A 56 -0.34 12.14 17.62
CA THR A 56 0.19 10.79 17.89
C THR A 56 -0.93 9.74 17.82
N LEU A 57 -0.56 8.48 17.66
CA LEU A 57 -1.52 7.38 17.53
C LEU A 57 -2.50 7.28 18.73
N ASP A 58 -2.04 7.53 19.95
CA ASP A 58 -2.87 7.56 21.17
C ASP A 58 -3.89 8.70 21.20
N GLN A 59 -3.70 9.73 20.37
CA GLN A 59 -4.63 10.86 20.24
C GLN A 59 -5.70 10.63 19.17
N VAL A 60 -5.51 9.64 18.28
CA VAL A 60 -6.48 9.27 17.22
C VAL A 60 -7.89 9.03 17.77
N PRO A 61 -8.11 8.27 18.87
CA PRO A 61 -9.44 7.99 19.39
C PRO A 61 -10.20 9.26 19.81
N ALA A 62 -9.51 10.16 20.51
CA ALA A 62 -10.08 11.42 20.99
C ALA A 62 -10.42 12.40 19.85
N ARG A 63 -9.75 12.24 18.70
CA ARG A 63 -9.87 13.10 17.52
C ARG A 63 -10.64 12.47 16.37
N ARG A 64 -11.45 11.45 16.65
CA ARG A 64 -12.24 10.72 15.64
C ARG A 64 -13.33 11.57 14.98
N ASN A 65 -13.70 12.70 15.58
CA ASN A 65 -14.72 13.62 15.08
C ASN A 65 -14.13 14.87 14.40
N ASP A 66 -12.80 15.01 14.31
CA ASP A 66 -12.21 16.15 13.62
C ASP A 66 -12.55 16.10 12.12
N PRO A 67 -12.67 17.24 11.43
CA PRO A 67 -12.81 17.24 9.98
C PRO A 67 -11.67 16.45 9.31
N GLY A 68 -12.02 15.46 8.48
CA GLY A 68 -11.05 14.62 7.77
C GLY A 68 -10.38 13.54 8.62
N SER A 69 -10.82 13.29 9.85
CA SER A 69 -10.20 12.29 10.75
C SER A 69 -10.60 10.85 10.51
N ALA A 70 -11.52 10.59 9.57
CA ALA A 70 -12.07 9.26 9.37
C ALA A 70 -10.97 8.21 9.12
N ARG A 71 -9.88 8.60 8.45
CA ARG A 71 -8.74 7.74 8.10
C ARG A 71 -7.47 8.59 8.04
N ARG A 72 -6.66 8.57 9.10
CA ARG A 72 -5.42 9.35 9.17
C ARG A 72 -4.24 8.48 8.76
N GLN A 73 -3.46 8.92 7.79
CA GLN A 73 -2.21 8.25 7.49
C GLN A 73 -1.24 8.40 8.68
N CYS A 74 -0.60 7.31 9.09
CA CYS A 74 0.34 7.31 10.21
C CYS A 74 1.66 6.67 9.80
N ASN A 75 2.72 6.97 10.56
CA ASN A 75 3.91 6.12 10.58
C ASN A 75 3.51 4.68 10.90
N PHE A 76 4.39 3.74 10.56
CA PHE A 76 4.13 2.33 10.75
C PHE A 76 5.16 1.69 11.65
N LYS A 77 4.73 1.15 12.80
CA LYS A 77 5.58 0.33 13.64
C LYS A 77 5.50 -1.11 13.20
N HIS A 78 6.55 -1.60 12.53
CA HIS A 78 6.54 -2.95 11.96
C HIS A 78 6.67 -4.01 13.07
N PRO A 79 5.77 -5.00 13.17
CA PRO A 79 5.73 -5.95 14.27
C PRO A 79 6.99 -6.82 14.35
N GLY A 80 7.52 -7.25 13.18
CA GLY A 80 8.69 -8.12 13.12
C GLY A 80 10.04 -7.45 13.41
N THR A 81 10.15 -6.13 13.23
CA THR A 81 11.43 -5.41 13.40
C THR A 81 11.41 -4.48 14.61
N GLY A 82 10.22 -4.08 15.08
CA GLY A 82 10.05 -3.08 16.13
C GLY A 82 10.30 -1.63 15.70
N THR A 83 10.80 -1.43 14.48
CA THR A 83 11.13 -0.12 13.89
C THR A 83 9.88 0.63 13.48
N ILE A 84 9.87 1.94 13.70
CA ILE A 84 8.87 2.86 13.18
C ILE A 84 9.36 3.39 11.83
N TYR A 85 8.58 3.20 10.78
CA TYR A 85 8.87 3.68 9.43
C TYR A 85 8.07 4.93 9.12
N SER A 86 8.68 5.85 8.37
CA SER A 86 8.08 7.15 8.02
C SER A 86 6.75 6.97 7.30
N ASN A 87 6.62 5.90 6.52
CA ASN A 87 5.41 5.54 5.80
C ASN A 87 5.36 4.02 5.54
N TYR A 88 4.18 3.54 5.17
CA TYR A 88 3.93 2.15 4.82
C TYR A 88 2.77 2.04 3.84
N GLU A 89 2.94 1.18 2.85
CA GLU A 89 1.86 0.76 1.95
C GLU A 89 1.81 -0.76 1.92
N ALA A 90 0.60 -1.28 1.75
CA ALA A 90 0.39 -2.69 1.60
C ALA A 90 -0.73 -2.99 0.63
N GLY A 91 -0.75 -4.21 0.13
CA GLY A 91 -1.85 -4.70 -0.67
C GLY A 91 -1.55 -6.05 -1.27
N ASN A 92 -2.09 -6.29 -2.46
CA ASN A 92 -2.01 -7.59 -3.10
C ASN A 92 -1.09 -7.53 -4.32
N TRP A 93 -0.51 -8.68 -4.68
CA TRP A 93 0.16 -8.86 -5.97
C TRP A 93 -0.32 -10.11 -6.68
N SER A 94 -0.15 -10.15 -8.00
CA SER A 94 -0.41 -11.34 -8.82
C SER A 94 0.55 -11.35 -10.00
N TRP A 95 0.58 -12.48 -10.70
CA TRP A 95 1.03 -12.49 -12.09
C TRP A 95 -0.11 -11.98 -12.97
N GLY A 96 0.18 -11.06 -13.87
CA GLY A 96 -0.75 -10.47 -14.82
C GLY A 96 -0.16 -10.49 -16.23
N GLU A 97 -0.98 -10.84 -17.21
CA GLU A 97 -0.57 -10.86 -18.62
C GLU A 97 -1.01 -9.59 -19.36
N SER A 98 -2.26 -9.14 -19.17
CA SER A 98 -2.82 -8.02 -19.95
C SER A 98 -3.45 -6.92 -19.12
N ARG A 99 -4.03 -7.24 -17.95
CA ARG A 99 -4.76 -6.29 -17.11
C ARG A 99 -4.66 -6.64 -15.62
N VAL A 100 -5.03 -5.70 -14.75
CA VAL A 100 -5.13 -5.96 -13.31
C VAL A 100 -6.33 -6.90 -13.06
N PRO A 101 -6.16 -7.97 -12.27
CA PRO A 101 -7.27 -8.86 -11.90
C PRO A 101 -8.39 -8.12 -11.14
N ASP A 102 -9.65 -8.45 -11.46
CA ASP A 102 -10.82 -7.77 -10.88
C ASP A 102 -10.90 -7.93 -9.34
N TRP A 103 -10.41 -9.04 -8.81
CA TRP A 103 -10.40 -9.29 -7.36
C TRP A 103 -9.42 -8.37 -6.60
N MET A 104 -8.45 -7.76 -7.28
CA MET A 104 -7.50 -6.80 -6.68
C MET A 104 -8.09 -5.38 -6.56
N VAL A 105 -9.25 -5.12 -7.18
CA VAL A 105 -9.84 -3.78 -7.28
C VAL A 105 -11.17 -3.67 -6.53
N ALA A 106 -11.24 -4.32 -5.37
CA ALA A 106 -12.36 -4.29 -4.44
C ALA A 106 -11.86 -4.41 -2.99
N SER A 107 -12.71 -4.03 -2.04
CA SER A 107 -12.54 -4.37 -0.62
C SER A 107 -13.27 -5.67 -0.32
N ALA A 108 -12.63 -6.54 0.47
CA ALA A 108 -13.26 -7.75 0.97
C ALA A 108 -14.42 -7.45 1.93
N ALA A 109 -14.36 -6.34 2.66
CA ALA A 109 -15.37 -5.98 3.65
C ALA A 109 -16.55 -5.21 3.04
N SER A 110 -16.29 -4.32 2.08
CA SER A 110 -17.31 -3.42 1.53
C SER A 110 -17.66 -3.68 0.06
N GLY A 111 -16.96 -4.59 -0.61
CA GLY A 111 -17.14 -4.87 -2.04
C GLY A 111 -16.47 -3.84 -2.95
N GLY A 112 -17.07 -3.63 -4.13
CA GLY A 112 -16.52 -2.78 -5.18
C GLY A 112 -16.43 -1.29 -4.79
N TRP A 113 -15.69 -0.53 -5.59
CA TRP A 113 -15.56 0.92 -5.42
C TRP A 113 -16.51 1.68 -6.34
N GLY A 114 -16.94 2.85 -5.91
CA GLY A 114 -17.78 3.74 -6.68
C GLY A 114 -17.06 4.45 -7.83
N GLN A 115 -17.84 5.21 -8.60
CA GLN A 115 -17.37 6.04 -9.73
C GLN A 115 -16.56 5.30 -10.80
N GLY A 116 -16.73 3.97 -10.90
CA GLY A 116 -16.00 3.16 -11.86
C GLY A 116 -14.51 3.01 -11.56
N VAL A 117 -14.06 3.34 -10.34
CA VAL A 117 -12.62 3.33 -9.99
C VAL A 117 -12.02 1.93 -10.13
N GLY A 118 -12.77 0.88 -9.79
CA GLY A 118 -12.30 -0.50 -10.00
C GLY A 118 -11.97 -0.78 -11.47
N GLN A 119 -12.83 -0.33 -12.39
CA GLN A 119 -12.64 -0.46 -13.83
C GLN A 119 -11.51 0.44 -14.34
N ILE A 120 -11.33 1.63 -13.77
CA ILE A 120 -10.22 2.53 -14.10
C ILE A 120 -8.87 1.90 -13.73
N VAL A 121 -8.76 1.32 -12.53
CA VAL A 121 -7.53 0.62 -12.12
C VAL A 121 -7.33 -0.65 -12.94
N ALA A 122 -8.38 -1.45 -13.14
CA ALA A 122 -8.31 -2.68 -13.93
C ALA A 122 -8.03 -2.43 -15.42
N GLY A 123 -8.38 -1.25 -15.92
CA GLY A 123 -8.14 -0.83 -17.30
C GLY A 123 -6.71 -0.39 -17.59
N VAL A 124 -5.84 -0.26 -16.59
CA VAL A 124 -4.43 0.06 -16.84
C VAL A 124 -3.75 -1.16 -17.48
N PRO A 125 -3.28 -1.05 -18.74
CA PRO A 125 -2.71 -2.18 -19.44
C PRO A 125 -1.35 -2.56 -18.88
N ASN A 126 -0.99 -3.84 -19.02
CA ASN A 126 0.38 -4.28 -18.79
C ASN A 126 1.33 -3.62 -19.82
N PRO A 127 2.27 -2.79 -19.39
CA PRO A 127 3.13 -2.04 -20.31
C PRO A 127 4.25 -2.88 -20.93
N PHE A 128 4.48 -4.10 -20.44
CA PHE A 128 5.61 -4.93 -20.86
C PHE A 128 5.29 -5.88 -22.03
N GLY A 129 4.01 -6.02 -22.40
CA GLY A 129 3.57 -6.90 -23.50
C GLY A 129 3.80 -8.40 -23.27
N GLN A 130 4.13 -8.80 -22.04
CA GLN A 130 4.40 -10.17 -21.61
C GLN A 130 4.06 -10.32 -20.12
N GLN A 131 4.05 -11.56 -19.60
CA GLN A 131 3.77 -11.81 -18.18
C GLN A 131 4.64 -10.92 -17.26
N ALA A 132 3.95 -10.21 -16.37
CA ALA A 132 4.54 -9.29 -15.40
C ALA A 132 3.88 -9.50 -14.04
N ILE A 133 4.54 -9.04 -12.99
CA ILE A 133 3.94 -8.90 -11.67
C ILE A 133 3.07 -7.65 -11.69
N VAL A 134 1.86 -7.74 -11.16
CA VAL A 134 0.96 -6.60 -10.96
C VAL A 134 0.65 -6.46 -9.48
N MET A 135 0.63 -5.23 -8.98
CA MET A 135 0.45 -4.94 -7.56
C MET A 135 -0.50 -3.77 -7.39
N VAL A 136 -1.44 -3.88 -6.46
CA VAL A 136 -2.27 -2.75 -6.03
C VAL A 136 -2.05 -2.57 -4.54
N THR A 137 -1.64 -1.36 -4.16
CA THR A 137 -1.28 -1.00 -2.79
C THR A 137 -2.05 0.23 -2.31
N TYR A 138 -2.19 0.30 -0.99
CA TYR A 138 -2.99 1.28 -0.27
C TYR A 138 -2.19 1.77 0.94
N PRO A 139 -2.41 3.00 1.39
CA PRO A 139 -1.67 3.57 2.51
C PRO A 139 -2.07 2.92 3.83
N TRP A 140 -1.13 2.86 4.78
CA TRP A 140 -1.45 2.61 6.18
C TRP A 140 -2.22 3.79 6.77
N VAL A 141 -3.39 3.53 7.34
CA VAL A 141 -4.20 4.52 8.04
C VAL A 141 -4.62 4.01 9.40
N CYS A 142 -4.90 4.94 10.31
CA CYS A 142 -5.53 4.69 11.59
C CYS A 142 -6.79 5.53 11.75
N THR A 143 -7.79 4.95 12.41
CA THR A 143 -9.08 5.57 12.74
C THR A 143 -9.42 5.35 14.20
N GLY A 144 -10.16 6.29 14.78
CA GLY A 144 -10.71 6.14 16.13
C GLY A 144 -11.98 5.29 16.05
N VAL A 145 -12.06 4.25 16.87
CA VAL A 145 -13.15 3.28 16.79
C VAL A 145 -14.33 3.58 17.72
N GLY A 146 -15.50 3.06 17.35
CA GLY A 146 -16.72 3.08 18.15
C GLY A 146 -16.86 1.85 19.06
N SER A 147 -17.99 1.75 19.77
CA SER A 147 -18.35 0.52 20.49
C SER A 147 -18.64 -0.60 19.50
N GLY A 148 -17.86 -1.68 19.53
CA GLY A 148 -18.09 -2.89 18.72
C GLY A 148 -17.03 -3.18 17.65
N ASP A 149 -16.11 -2.26 17.39
CA ASP A 149 -14.99 -2.51 16.46
C ASP A 149 -13.94 -3.43 17.11
N ASN A 150 -13.44 -4.39 16.34
CA ASN A 150 -12.38 -5.27 16.78
C ASN A 150 -11.03 -4.51 16.87
N GLN A 151 -10.58 -4.26 18.11
CA GLN A 151 -9.29 -3.63 18.43
C GLN A 151 -8.19 -4.66 18.78
N SER A 152 -8.55 -5.94 18.80
CA SER A 152 -7.63 -7.06 19.04
C SER A 152 -7.12 -7.69 17.75
N GLY A 153 -7.53 -7.13 16.61
CA GLY A 153 -7.10 -7.57 15.30
C GLY A 153 -5.64 -7.25 15.04
N LEU A 154 -5.06 -8.03 14.16
CA LEU A 154 -3.68 -7.96 13.70
C LEU A 154 -3.37 -6.62 12.98
N PHE A 155 -4.41 -6.01 12.40
CA PHE A 155 -4.37 -4.68 11.81
C PHE A 155 -4.35 -3.54 12.84
N SER A 156 -4.72 -3.79 14.09
CA SER A 156 -4.70 -2.78 15.17
C SER A 156 -3.31 -2.56 15.77
N ASN A 157 -2.23 -2.71 15.00
CA ASN A 157 -0.85 -2.61 15.49
C ASN A 157 -0.27 -1.18 15.33
N PRO A 158 0.30 -0.58 16.40
CA PRO A 158 0.34 -1.07 17.78
C PRO A 158 -1.04 -0.98 18.44
N LEU A 159 -1.35 -2.00 19.25
CA LEU A 159 -2.62 -2.22 19.98
C LEU A 159 -2.95 -1.03 20.87
N THR A 160 -3.46 0.03 20.25
CA THR A 160 -3.74 1.31 20.88
C THR A 160 -5.22 1.34 21.21
N PRO A 161 -5.60 1.35 22.51
CA PRO A 161 -7.00 1.37 22.89
C PRO A 161 -7.76 2.52 22.22
N GLY A 162 -8.89 2.18 21.62
CA GLY A 162 -9.74 3.12 20.90
C GLY A 162 -9.29 3.47 19.49
N ALA A 163 -8.19 2.90 18.99
CA ALA A 163 -7.73 3.08 17.61
C ALA A 163 -7.68 1.74 16.85
N LYS A 164 -7.95 1.79 15.55
CA LYS A 164 -7.77 0.69 14.61
C LYS A 164 -6.96 1.20 13.44
N CYS A 165 -5.90 0.49 13.08
CA CYS A 165 -5.12 0.76 11.89
C CYS A 165 -5.37 -0.33 10.83
N TYR A 166 -5.09 -0.05 9.57
CA TYR A 166 -5.23 -0.97 8.44
C TYR A 166 -4.67 -0.32 7.17
N TRP A 167 -4.46 -1.10 6.12
CA TRP A 167 -4.19 -0.58 4.78
C TRP A 167 -5.51 -0.19 4.11
N ASP A 168 -5.64 1.06 3.67
CA ASP A 168 -6.94 1.66 3.35
C ASP A 168 -7.44 1.33 1.93
N ASN A 169 -7.94 0.11 1.72
CA ASN A 169 -8.63 -0.28 0.49
C ASN A 169 -10.15 -0.09 0.53
N GLU A 170 -10.66 0.56 1.58
CA GLU A 170 -12.08 0.78 1.78
C GLU A 170 -12.59 1.98 0.98
N PRO A 171 -13.79 1.93 0.37
CA PRO A 171 -14.40 3.09 -0.24
C PRO A 171 -14.77 4.11 0.84
N LEU A 172 -14.45 5.39 0.60
CA LEU A 172 -15.03 6.50 1.36
C LEU A 172 -16.43 6.79 0.86
N THR A 173 -17.20 7.61 1.57
CA THR A 173 -18.43 8.20 1.02
C THR A 173 -18.05 9.25 -0.03
N ASP A 174 -18.77 9.33 -1.15
CA ASP A 174 -18.48 10.26 -2.25
C ASP A 174 -18.84 11.73 -1.97
N GLY A 175 -19.07 12.09 -0.71
CA GLY A 175 -19.55 13.41 -0.28
C GLY A 175 -21.03 13.70 -0.59
N ARG A 176 -21.71 12.82 -1.33
CA ARG A 176 -23.15 12.90 -1.67
C ARG A 176 -23.97 11.78 -1.05
N GLY A 177 -23.36 10.99 -0.16
CA GLY A 177 -23.97 9.81 0.46
C GLY A 177 -23.88 8.55 -0.40
N GLY A 178 -23.24 8.62 -1.58
CA GLY A 178 -22.97 7.48 -2.43
C GLY A 178 -21.68 6.74 -2.06
N LEU A 179 -21.52 5.56 -2.66
CA LEU A 179 -20.30 4.77 -2.55
C LEU A 179 -19.16 5.51 -3.27
N GLY A 180 -18.09 5.84 -2.56
CA GLY A 180 -16.86 6.41 -3.11
C GLY A 180 -15.81 5.33 -3.29
N TYR A 181 -14.54 5.70 -3.12
CA TYR A 181 -13.38 4.84 -3.40
C TYR A 181 -12.23 5.15 -2.42
N PRO A 182 -11.21 4.29 -2.34
CA PRO A 182 -10.04 4.52 -1.50
C PRO A 182 -9.35 5.86 -1.82
N PRO A 183 -8.95 6.64 -0.82
CA PRO A 183 -8.38 7.98 -1.05
C PRO A 183 -7.05 7.95 -1.79
N LYS A 184 -6.30 6.84 -1.69
CA LYS A 184 -5.04 6.62 -2.40
C LYS A 184 -5.00 5.18 -2.89
N ILE A 185 -4.69 5.02 -4.17
CA ILE A 185 -4.43 3.72 -4.81
C ILE A 185 -3.16 3.86 -5.63
N GLN A 186 -2.23 2.94 -5.42
CA GLN A 186 -1.02 2.84 -6.23
C GLN A 186 -0.98 1.48 -6.91
N LEU A 187 -0.76 1.49 -8.22
CA LEU A 187 -0.63 0.32 -9.07
C LEU A 187 0.79 0.23 -9.57
N TYR A 188 1.37 -0.97 -9.56
CA TYR A 188 2.68 -1.23 -10.13
C TYR A 188 2.62 -2.43 -11.05
N TRP A 189 3.23 -2.28 -12.22
CA TRP A 189 3.64 -3.37 -13.08
C TRP A 189 5.14 -3.59 -12.90
N MET A 190 5.57 -4.83 -12.69
CA MET A 190 6.98 -5.17 -12.57
C MET A 190 7.35 -6.36 -13.45
N ARG A 191 8.41 -6.26 -14.22
CA ARG A 191 8.95 -7.36 -15.01
C ARG A 191 10.26 -7.84 -14.42
N LEU A 192 10.36 -9.15 -14.16
CA LEU A 192 11.62 -9.78 -13.78
C LEU A 192 12.50 -9.92 -15.01
N ASP A 193 13.65 -9.25 -14.97
CA ASP A 193 14.65 -9.20 -16.02
C ASP A 193 16.03 -9.55 -15.46
N LYS A 194 16.99 -9.70 -16.36
CA LYS A 194 18.42 -9.77 -16.02
C LYS A 194 19.13 -8.48 -16.40
N ASP A 195 20.07 -8.06 -15.57
CA ASP A 195 21.11 -7.08 -15.88
C ASP A 195 22.48 -7.79 -15.81
N GLY A 196 22.95 -8.26 -16.97
CA GLY A 196 24.01 -9.26 -17.02
C GLY A 196 23.60 -10.54 -16.29
N ASN A 197 24.31 -10.87 -15.20
CA ASN A 197 23.99 -12.04 -14.37
C ASN A 197 23.09 -11.73 -13.16
N LYS A 198 22.78 -10.45 -12.90
CA LYS A 198 21.99 -10.03 -11.74
C LYS A 198 20.51 -10.00 -12.08
N ASP A 199 19.67 -10.53 -11.19
CA ASP A 199 18.22 -10.34 -11.29
C ASP A 199 17.86 -8.89 -11.00
N ARG A 200 16.86 -8.36 -11.72
CA ARG A 200 16.28 -7.05 -11.47
C ARG A 200 14.78 -7.04 -11.78
N LEU A 201 14.04 -6.14 -11.17
CA LEU A 201 12.68 -5.81 -11.54
C LEU A 201 12.66 -4.47 -12.27
N THR A 202 12.17 -4.45 -13.50
CA THR A 202 11.81 -3.20 -14.18
C THR A 202 10.40 -2.82 -13.76
N VAL A 203 10.19 -1.62 -13.23
CA VAL A 203 8.92 -1.20 -12.61
C VAL A 203 8.33 -0.02 -13.35
N GLN A 204 7.02 -0.06 -13.56
CA GLN A 204 6.22 1.08 -14.00
C GLN A 204 5.03 1.24 -13.06
N GLY A 205 4.95 2.39 -12.40
CA GLY A 205 3.90 2.69 -11.41
C GLY A 205 2.90 3.73 -11.88
N TYR A 206 1.74 3.70 -11.24
CA TYR A 206 0.62 4.60 -11.48
C TYR A 206 -0.04 4.91 -10.14
N TYR A 207 -0.56 6.14 -9.98
CA TYR A 207 -1.35 6.53 -8.82
C TYR A 207 -2.73 7.02 -9.26
N LEU A 208 -3.75 6.79 -8.42
CA LEU A 208 -5.06 7.37 -8.64
C LEU A 208 -5.03 8.87 -8.34
N SER A 209 -5.36 9.68 -9.35
CA SER A 209 -5.64 11.10 -9.22
C SER A 209 -7.14 11.33 -9.25
N SER A 210 -7.62 12.27 -8.43
CA SER A 210 -9.00 12.76 -8.46
C SER A 210 -9.15 14.09 -9.22
N ALA A 211 -8.05 14.68 -9.67
CA ALA A 211 -8.07 15.94 -10.41
C ALA A 211 -8.74 15.75 -11.79
N GLY A 212 -9.87 16.42 -11.99
CA GLY A 212 -10.67 16.27 -13.21
C GLY A 212 -11.50 14.98 -13.28
N GLY A 213 -11.63 14.25 -12.16
CA GLY A 213 -12.25 12.93 -12.09
C GLY A 213 -11.22 11.83 -11.78
N PRO A 214 -11.67 10.63 -11.36
CA PRO A 214 -10.77 9.53 -11.06
C PRO A 214 -10.05 9.05 -12.32
N GLN A 215 -8.71 9.02 -12.27
CA GLN A 215 -7.87 8.53 -13.36
C GLN A 215 -6.54 8.00 -12.83
N MET A 216 -5.99 6.97 -13.47
CA MET A 216 -4.64 6.48 -13.14
C MET A 216 -3.60 7.31 -13.89
N VAL A 217 -2.74 7.98 -13.13
CA VAL A 217 -1.67 8.82 -13.66
C VAL A 217 -0.35 8.07 -13.52
N PRO A 218 0.47 7.98 -14.58
CA PRO A 218 1.77 7.33 -14.48
C PRO A 218 2.69 8.09 -13.52
N MET A 219 3.38 7.35 -12.67
CA MET A 219 4.48 7.86 -11.84
C MET A 219 5.70 8.18 -12.71
N ASN A 220 6.56 9.08 -12.23
CA ASN A 220 7.83 9.43 -12.88
C ASN A 220 7.67 9.81 -14.38
N GLY A 221 6.57 10.52 -14.71
CA GLY A 221 6.26 10.91 -16.09
C GLY A 221 6.07 9.74 -17.06
N GLY A 222 5.76 8.53 -16.55
CA GLY A 222 5.66 7.32 -17.35
C GLY A 222 6.96 6.54 -17.51
N SER A 223 8.06 7.04 -16.96
CA SER A 223 9.36 6.38 -17.03
C SER A 223 9.44 5.22 -16.05
N ALA A 224 9.93 4.08 -16.53
CA ALA A 224 10.22 2.94 -15.67
C ALA A 224 11.43 3.22 -14.76
N TRP A 225 11.55 2.45 -13.67
CA TRP A 225 12.72 2.40 -12.81
C TRP A 225 13.09 0.96 -12.46
N THR A 226 14.22 0.76 -11.80
CA THR A 226 14.77 -0.57 -11.52
C THR A 226 14.82 -0.87 -10.04
N LEU A 227 14.36 -2.06 -9.66
CA LEU A 227 14.61 -2.65 -8.35
C LEU A 227 15.59 -3.80 -8.49
N TYR A 228 16.45 -3.97 -7.50
CA TYR A 228 17.36 -5.09 -7.41
C TYR A 228 17.05 -5.88 -6.13
N PRO A 229 17.01 -7.22 -6.20
CA PRO A 229 16.92 -8.05 -5.02
C PRO A 229 18.19 -7.85 -4.17
N CYS A 230 18.00 -7.82 -2.85
CA CYS A 230 19.12 -7.99 -1.92
C CYS A 230 19.15 -9.45 -1.51
N GLU A 231 20.32 -10.07 -1.55
CA GLU A 231 20.51 -11.47 -1.18
C GLU A 231 21.16 -11.54 0.19
N ARG A 232 20.50 -12.20 1.16
CA ARG A 232 21.03 -12.40 2.53
C ARG A 232 21.47 -11.10 3.23
N GLY A 233 20.79 -9.99 2.95
CA GLY A 233 21.12 -8.68 3.52
C GLY A 233 22.20 -7.91 2.74
N GLU A 234 22.80 -8.52 1.72
CA GLU A 234 23.72 -7.85 0.81
C GLU A 234 22.95 -7.33 -0.40
N CYS A 235 23.00 -6.01 -0.61
CA CYS A 235 22.45 -5.39 -1.80
C CYS A 235 23.59 -5.18 -2.81
N PRO A 236 23.35 -5.29 -4.14
CA PRO A 236 24.40 -5.26 -5.15
C PRO A 236 25.11 -3.90 -5.37
N TRP A 237 25.01 -2.96 -4.42
CA TRP A 237 25.67 -1.63 -4.40
C TRP A 237 26.17 -1.25 -3.00
#